data_AF-A0A3B8Z7P3-F1
#
_entry.id   AF-A0A3B8Z7P3-F1
#
_cell.length_a   1.000
_cell.length_b   1.000
_cell.length_c   1.000
_cell.angle_alpha   90.00
_cell.angle_beta   90.00
_cell.angle_gamma   90.00
#
_symmetry.space_group_name_H-M   'P 1'
#
loop_
_entity.id
_entity.type
_entity.pdbx_description
1 polymer ?
#
loop_
_entity_poly.entity_id
_entity_poly.type
_entity_poly.pdbx_seq_one_letter_code
_entity_poly.pdbx_strand_id
1 'polypeptide(L)'
;MITIALEGYGNRAFELMMIFAFTTGARKQTLCTLRIHHIKNLLEKQSGQELKLKVGAGTEIDVKNKGDLKHYRLHIPRLVAMMLLDYSNSIEAKKRRDKSFYGDSDRNYIFLTQEGTPYYTSKAEISDRENPDFSSRIAAANRIDFPVVRGRALNNLTKRLADKIRQKHPSFKDFRFHDTRATYGMNFVRHFIDAGHPPSKVVNDLSARMGHADTSTTHAYLSFDSNKDRTDAAEDSYAAWLKINNRREA
;
A
#
# COMPACT_ATOMS: atom_id res chain seq x y z
N MET A 1 -10.45 13.67 -2.88
CA MET A 1 -10.82 13.67 -1.44
C MET A 1 -9.72 13.14 -0.54
N ILE A 2 -9.31 11.86 -0.67
CA ILE A 2 -8.29 11.28 0.24
C ILE A 2 -6.93 11.98 0.10
N THR A 3 -6.46 12.25 -1.12
CA THR A 3 -5.17 12.93 -1.35
C THR A 3 -5.16 14.37 -0.79
N ILE A 4 -6.26 15.10 -0.95
CA ILE A 4 -6.43 16.46 -0.39
C ILE A 4 -6.50 16.41 1.15
N ALA A 5 -7.13 15.39 1.73
CA ALA A 5 -7.21 15.24 3.18
C ALA A 5 -5.88 14.78 3.81
N LEU A 6 -4.99 14.17 2.99
CA LEU A 6 -3.62 13.84 3.37
C LEU A 6 -2.75 15.10 3.39
N GLU A 7 -2.91 16.01 2.43
CA GLU A 7 -2.28 17.34 2.45
C GLU A 7 -2.73 18.10 3.71
N GLY A 8 -1.83 18.24 4.69
CA GLY A 8 -2.14 18.87 5.98
C GLY A 8 -2.67 17.90 7.06
N TYR A 9 -2.46 16.59 6.92
CA TYR A 9 -2.66 15.64 8.02
C TYR A 9 -1.57 15.79 9.10
N GLY A 10 -0.37 16.25 8.73
CA GLY A 10 0.72 16.53 9.68
C GLY A 10 1.51 15.29 10.09
N ASN A 11 1.42 14.20 9.33
CA ASN A 11 2.21 12.99 9.54
C ASN A 11 2.80 12.53 8.20
N ARG A 12 4.02 12.99 7.90
CA ARG A 12 4.67 12.74 6.62
C ARG A 12 4.88 11.25 6.33
N ALA A 13 5.23 10.47 7.35
CA ALA A 13 5.34 9.01 7.24
C ALA A 13 4.03 8.38 6.76
N PHE A 14 2.91 8.80 7.33
CA PHE A 14 1.59 8.29 6.97
C PHE A 14 1.15 8.72 5.57
N GLU A 15 1.37 9.98 5.20
CA GLU A 15 1.14 10.44 3.83
C GLU A 15 1.89 9.60 2.80
N LEU A 16 3.18 9.37 3.02
CA LEU A 16 4.01 8.57 2.12
C LEU A 16 3.60 7.10 2.08
N MET A 17 3.20 6.53 3.21
CA MET A 17 2.62 5.18 3.26
C MET A 17 1.36 5.08 2.40
N MET A 18 0.47 6.09 2.45
CA MET A 18 -0.75 6.13 1.64
C MET A 18 -0.44 6.36 0.15
N ILE A 19 0.45 7.30 -0.19
CA ILE A 19 0.90 7.54 -1.57
C ILE A 19 1.48 6.26 -2.17
N PHE A 20 2.36 5.59 -1.43
CA PHE A 20 2.95 4.33 -1.88
C PHE A 20 1.88 3.25 -2.09
N ALA A 21 0.92 3.12 -1.17
CA ALA A 21 -0.14 2.12 -1.28
C ALA A 21 -1.05 2.38 -2.49
N PHE A 22 -1.43 3.63 -2.74
CA PHE A 22 -2.28 4.02 -3.87
C PHE A 22 -1.58 3.92 -5.23
N THR A 23 -0.26 4.08 -5.28
CA THR A 23 0.51 4.08 -6.53
C THR A 23 1.12 2.72 -6.88
N THR A 24 1.19 1.79 -5.93
CA THR A 24 1.79 0.46 -6.15
C THR A 24 0.83 -0.70 -5.87
N GLY A 25 -0.28 -0.42 -5.18
CA GLY A 25 -1.17 -1.44 -4.65
C GLY A 25 -0.56 -2.29 -3.54
N ALA A 26 0.60 -1.93 -2.97
CA ALA A 26 1.27 -2.74 -1.97
C ALA A 26 0.40 -3.05 -0.75
N ARG A 27 0.47 -4.29 -0.25
CA ARG A 27 -0.17 -4.66 1.01
C ARG A 27 0.58 -4.01 2.17
N LYS A 28 -0.12 -3.70 3.27
CA LYS A 28 0.52 -3.10 4.47
C LYS A 28 1.74 -3.87 4.97
N GLN A 29 1.72 -5.20 4.94
CA GLN A 29 2.86 -6.01 5.37
C GLN A 29 4.10 -5.73 4.51
N THR A 30 3.94 -5.67 3.19
CA THR A 30 5.03 -5.36 2.24
C THR A 30 5.51 -3.92 2.40
N LEU A 31 4.59 -2.96 2.45
CA LEU A 31 4.91 -1.54 2.65
C LEU A 31 5.66 -1.32 3.97
N CYS A 32 5.14 -1.83 5.07
CA CYS A 32 5.66 -1.56 6.41
C CYS A 32 6.97 -2.31 6.71
N THR A 33 7.40 -3.24 5.85
CA THR A 33 8.67 -3.96 5.98
C THR A 33 9.72 -3.51 4.94
N LEU A 34 9.44 -2.44 4.20
CA LEU A 34 10.46 -1.78 3.38
C LEU A 34 11.57 -1.19 4.25
N ARG A 35 12.80 -1.34 3.80
CA ARG A 35 14.03 -0.85 4.43
C ARG A 35 14.70 0.15 3.49
N ILE A 36 15.51 1.04 4.06
CA ILE A 36 16.11 2.16 3.32
C ILE A 36 16.99 1.64 2.19
N HIS A 37 17.85 0.64 2.46
CA HIS A 37 18.73 0.06 1.45
C HIS A 37 17.94 -0.57 0.28
N HIS A 38 16.72 -1.05 0.48
CA HIS A 38 15.90 -1.58 -0.63
C HIS A 38 15.63 -0.49 -1.67
N ILE A 39 15.29 0.72 -1.23
CA ILE A 39 14.96 1.85 -2.11
C ILE A 39 16.23 2.49 -2.67
N LYS A 40 17.27 2.65 -1.85
CA LYS A 40 18.58 3.16 -2.28
C LYS A 40 19.17 2.30 -3.39
N ASN A 41 19.31 0.99 -3.16
CA ASN A 41 19.81 0.05 -4.17
C ASN A 41 18.94 0.01 -5.43
N LEU A 42 17.62 0.20 -5.28
CA LEU A 42 16.69 0.22 -6.42
C LEU A 42 16.93 1.43 -7.31
N LEU A 43 17.11 2.62 -6.72
CA LEU A 43 17.37 3.87 -7.44
C LEU A 43 18.75 3.91 -8.08
N GLU A 44 19.75 3.29 -7.45
CA GLU A 44 21.11 3.15 -7.98
C GLU A 44 21.16 2.22 -9.20
N LYS A 45 20.40 1.12 -9.18
CA LYS A 45 20.46 0.06 -10.22
C LYS A 45 19.51 0.28 -11.40
N GLN A 46 18.53 1.17 -11.30
CA GLN A 46 17.50 1.36 -12.32
C GLN A 46 17.28 2.85 -12.61
N SER A 47 17.29 3.24 -13.88
CA SER A 47 17.10 4.61 -14.36
C SER A 47 15.67 4.91 -14.87
N GLY A 48 14.84 3.87 -15.03
CA GLY A 48 13.48 4.01 -15.57
C GLY A 48 12.52 4.78 -14.64
N GLN A 49 11.41 5.27 -15.21
CA GLN A 49 10.34 5.95 -14.47
C GLN A 49 9.49 4.98 -13.63
N GLU A 50 9.50 3.70 -13.98
CA GLU A 50 8.87 2.63 -13.22
C GLU A 50 9.93 1.62 -12.78
N LEU A 51 10.20 1.57 -11.48
CA LEU A 51 11.20 0.72 -10.86
C LEU A 51 10.58 -0.61 -10.46
N LYS A 52 11.34 -1.70 -10.56
CA LYS A 52 10.87 -3.06 -10.23
C LYS A 52 11.63 -3.59 -9.02
N LEU A 53 10.97 -3.61 -7.85
CA LEU A 53 11.51 -4.12 -6.60
C LEU A 53 11.07 -5.57 -6.38
N LYS A 54 12.00 -6.51 -6.25
CA LYS A 54 11.67 -7.87 -5.81
C LYS A 54 11.22 -7.84 -4.35
N VAL A 55 10.10 -8.51 -4.04
CA VAL A 55 9.56 -8.64 -2.67
C VAL A 55 9.18 -10.09 -2.38
N GLY A 56 9.18 -10.49 -1.10
CA GLY A 56 8.88 -11.85 -0.66
C GLY A 56 10.13 -12.73 -0.54
N ALA A 57 10.02 -13.99 -0.95
CA ALA A 57 11.08 -14.99 -0.81
C ALA A 57 12.45 -14.51 -1.33
N GLY A 58 13.49 -14.71 -0.52
CA GLY A 58 14.85 -14.24 -0.79
C GLY A 58 15.04 -12.74 -0.64
N THR A 59 14.17 -12.05 0.12
CA THR A 59 14.29 -10.63 0.49
C THR A 59 13.89 -10.45 1.95
N GLU A 60 14.22 -9.30 2.55
CA GLU A 60 13.77 -8.93 3.90
C GLU A 60 12.37 -8.25 3.88
N ILE A 61 11.71 -8.23 2.72
CA ILE A 61 10.39 -7.60 2.52
C ILE A 61 9.30 -8.66 2.59
N ASP A 62 8.46 -8.57 3.60
CA ASP A 62 7.43 -9.57 3.84
C ASP A 62 6.25 -9.44 2.85
N VAL A 63 5.69 -10.58 2.45
CA VAL A 63 4.48 -10.66 1.63
C VAL A 63 3.41 -11.51 2.32
N LYS A 64 2.13 -11.17 2.09
CA LYS A 64 1.00 -11.97 2.61
C LYS A 64 0.90 -13.27 1.80
N ASN A 65 1.30 -14.40 2.41
CA ASN A 65 0.83 -15.78 2.16
C ASN A 65 1.60 -16.77 3.06
N LYS A 66 1.00 -17.94 3.36
CA LYS A 66 1.52 -19.02 4.21
C LYS A 66 2.56 -19.92 3.50
N GLY A 67 3.40 -19.36 2.64
CA GLY A 67 4.41 -20.14 1.92
C GLY A 67 5.66 -19.30 1.69
N ASP A 68 6.79 -19.78 2.20
CA ASP A 68 8.07 -19.04 2.21
C ASP A 68 8.70 -18.86 0.83
N LEU A 69 8.06 -19.38 -0.23
CA LEU A 69 8.54 -19.33 -1.62
C LEU A 69 7.92 -18.19 -2.46
N LYS A 70 6.87 -17.53 -1.97
CA LYS A 70 6.18 -16.49 -2.76
C LYS A 70 7.05 -15.26 -2.92
N HIS A 71 7.27 -14.85 -4.17
CA HIS A 71 7.91 -13.59 -4.51
C HIS A 71 7.27 -12.99 -5.77
N TYR A 72 7.39 -11.66 -5.93
CA TYR A 72 6.97 -10.95 -7.14
C TYR A 72 7.76 -9.65 -7.28
N ARG A 73 7.59 -8.95 -8.41
CA ARG A 73 8.16 -7.62 -8.63
C ARG A 73 7.08 -6.58 -8.36
N LEU A 74 7.27 -5.77 -7.33
CA LEU A 74 6.45 -4.60 -7.05
C LEU A 74 6.92 -3.46 -7.97
N HIS A 75 5.99 -2.88 -8.70
CA HIS A 75 6.26 -1.74 -9.57
C HIS A 75 6.09 -0.45 -8.77
N ILE A 76 7.13 0.38 -8.74
CA ILE A 76 7.20 1.59 -7.93
C ILE A 76 7.54 2.76 -8.86
N PRO A 77 6.70 3.80 -8.95
CA PRO A 77 7.06 5.01 -9.67
C PRO A 77 8.34 5.62 -9.09
N ARG A 78 9.29 6.00 -9.95
CA ARG A 78 10.59 6.55 -9.54
C ARG A 78 10.43 7.74 -8.60
N LEU A 79 9.47 8.63 -8.90
CA LEU A 79 9.13 9.76 -8.05
C LEU A 79 8.80 9.34 -6.62
N VAL A 80 7.98 8.30 -6.45
CA VAL A 80 7.60 7.78 -5.13
C VAL A 80 8.82 7.20 -4.41
N ALA A 81 9.67 6.45 -5.11
CA ALA A 81 10.91 5.93 -4.53
C ALA A 81 11.85 7.05 -4.04
N MET A 82 12.00 8.14 -4.82
CA MET A 82 12.78 9.31 -4.40
C MET A 82 12.17 9.97 -3.16
N MET A 83 10.85 10.18 -3.12
CA MET A 83 10.16 10.74 -1.94
C MET A 83 10.38 9.90 -0.67
N LEU A 84 10.42 8.57 -0.80
CA LEU A 84 10.71 7.64 0.29
C LEU A 84 12.16 7.79 0.78
N LEU A 85 13.12 7.86 -0.14
CA LEU A 85 14.53 8.05 0.18
C LEU A 85 14.77 9.41 0.85
N ASP A 86 14.19 10.48 0.32
CA ASP A 86 14.28 11.84 0.90
C ASP A 86 13.72 11.87 2.32
N TYR A 87 12.54 11.27 2.53
CA TYR A 87 11.97 11.13 3.87
C TYR A 87 12.88 10.33 4.80
N SER A 88 13.48 9.24 4.33
CA SER A 88 14.39 8.44 5.16
C SER A 88 15.63 9.22 5.61
N ASN A 89 16.04 10.25 4.87
CA ASN A 89 17.16 11.12 5.22
C ASN A 89 16.76 12.31 6.12
N SER A 90 15.46 12.53 6.35
CA SER A 90 14.96 13.62 7.19
C SER A 90 15.35 13.47 8.66
N ILE A 91 15.43 14.61 9.36
CA ILE A 91 15.68 14.66 10.81
C ILE A 91 14.63 13.85 11.58
N GLU A 92 13.37 13.93 11.16
CA GLU A 92 12.27 13.19 11.79
C GLU A 92 12.47 11.68 11.68
N ALA A 93 12.81 11.17 10.49
CA ALA A 93 13.04 9.75 10.28
C ALA A 93 14.25 9.24 11.07
N LYS A 94 15.34 10.01 11.11
CA LYS A 94 16.54 9.70 11.92
C LYS A 94 16.21 9.57 13.41
N LYS A 95 15.51 10.56 13.98
CA LYS A 95 15.05 10.53 15.39
C LYS A 95 14.20 9.31 15.73
N ARG A 96 13.37 8.83 14.80
CA ARG A 96 12.57 7.61 14.99
C ARG A 96 13.45 6.35 14.92
N ARG A 97 14.46 6.34 14.03
CA ARG A 97 15.42 5.23 13.92
C ARG A 97 16.32 5.10 15.15
N ASP A 98 16.74 6.21 15.76
CA ASP A 98 17.56 6.21 16.97
C ASP A 98 16.90 5.45 18.15
N LYS A 99 15.57 5.39 18.17
CA LYS A 99 14.77 4.71 19.20
C LYS A 99 14.47 3.23 18.87
N SER A 100 14.86 2.78 17.69
CA SER A 100 14.43 1.50 17.13
C SER A 100 15.52 0.43 17.18
N PHE A 101 15.12 -0.83 16.95
CA PHE A 101 16.02 -1.98 17.02
C PHE A 101 17.27 -1.88 16.13
N TYR A 102 17.12 -1.39 14.90
CA TYR A 102 18.23 -1.31 13.94
C TYR A 102 19.06 -0.02 14.04
N GLY A 103 18.67 0.95 14.88
CA GLY A 103 19.34 2.26 14.99
C GLY A 103 19.33 3.07 13.67
N ASP A 104 20.12 4.14 13.60
CA ASP A 104 20.29 4.91 12.35
C ASP A 104 21.15 4.12 11.34
N SER A 105 20.51 3.24 10.57
CA SER A 105 21.14 2.38 9.57
C SER A 105 20.24 2.20 8.36
N ASP A 106 20.84 2.02 7.18
CA ASP A 106 20.12 1.68 5.95
C ASP A 106 19.41 0.30 6.02
N ARG A 107 19.77 -0.55 7.00
CA ARG A 107 19.06 -1.81 7.30
C ARG A 107 17.73 -1.60 8.00
N ASN A 108 17.47 -0.41 8.51
CA ASN A 108 16.25 -0.12 9.23
C ASN A 108 15.06 0.11 8.28
N TYR A 109 13.84 0.02 8.82
CA TYR A 109 12.62 0.34 8.13
C TYR A 109 12.59 1.80 7.67
N ILE A 110 11.93 2.04 6.54
CA ILE A 110 11.63 3.42 6.10
C ILE A 110 10.64 4.06 7.06
N PHE A 111 9.61 3.32 7.48
CA PHE A 111 8.51 3.83 8.29
C PHE A 111 8.53 3.25 9.70
N LEU A 112 8.73 4.13 10.68
CA LEU A 112 8.64 3.87 12.11
C LEU A 112 7.63 4.82 12.74
N THR A 113 7.05 4.46 13.88
CA THR A 113 6.23 5.37 14.71
C THR A 113 7.10 6.44 15.38
N GLN A 114 6.47 7.37 16.11
CA GLN A 114 7.20 8.39 16.88
C GLN A 114 8.06 7.79 18.01
N GLU A 115 7.66 6.60 18.48
CA GLU A 115 8.33 5.79 19.48
C GLU A 115 9.43 4.90 18.89
N GLY A 116 9.65 4.93 17.57
CA GLY A 116 10.63 4.06 16.90
C GLY A 116 10.18 2.61 16.74
N THR A 117 8.89 2.32 16.98
CA THR A 117 8.34 0.99 16.77
C THR A 117 7.97 0.77 15.30
N PRO A 118 8.14 -0.44 14.76
CA PRO A 118 7.74 -0.73 13.39
C PRO A 118 6.22 -0.75 13.26
N TYR A 119 5.70 -0.31 12.11
CA TYR A 119 4.28 -0.50 11.80
C TYR A 119 3.94 -1.97 11.56
N TYR A 120 4.93 -2.79 11.20
CA TYR A 120 4.81 -4.24 11.07
C TYR A 120 6.17 -4.86 11.36
N THR A 121 6.26 -5.79 12.32
CA THR A 121 7.51 -6.50 12.63
C THR A 121 7.76 -7.54 11.54
N SER A 122 8.87 -7.41 10.80
CA SER A 122 9.20 -8.35 9.73
C SER A 122 9.68 -9.69 10.27
N LYS A 123 9.59 -10.75 9.46
CA LYS A 123 10.21 -12.04 9.77
C LYS A 123 11.72 -11.90 10.03
N ALA A 124 12.39 -11.04 9.25
CA ALA A 124 13.82 -10.77 9.41
C ALA A 124 14.14 -10.15 10.78
N GLU A 125 13.35 -9.19 11.27
CA GLU A 125 13.56 -8.62 12.60
C GLU A 125 13.31 -9.62 13.72
N ILE A 126 12.31 -10.49 13.59
CA ILE A 126 12.06 -11.57 14.56
C ILE A 126 13.32 -12.45 14.67
N SER A 127 13.83 -12.92 13.52
CA SER A 127 15.05 -13.74 13.48
C SER A 127 16.29 -12.99 13.98
N ASP A 128 16.45 -11.71 13.65
CA ASP A 128 17.60 -10.90 14.09
C ASP A 128 17.56 -10.68 15.62
N ARG A 129 16.37 -10.51 16.21
CA ARG A 129 16.21 -10.35 17.67
C ARG A 129 16.50 -11.64 18.44
N GLU A 130 16.20 -12.78 17.83
CA GLU A 130 16.51 -14.11 18.37
C GLU A 130 17.99 -14.49 18.23
N ASN A 131 18.74 -13.80 17.33
CA ASN A 131 20.15 -14.09 17.08
C ASN A 131 21.08 -13.43 18.13
N PRO A 132 21.90 -14.21 18.87
CA PRO A 132 22.83 -13.71 19.87
C PRO A 132 23.82 -12.65 19.36
N ASP A 133 24.26 -12.75 18.10
CA ASP A 133 25.27 -11.87 17.50
C ASP A 133 24.74 -10.43 17.31
N PHE A 134 23.47 -10.31 16.92
CA PHE A 134 22.75 -9.03 16.88
C PHE A 134 22.36 -8.52 18.27
N SER A 135 22.22 -9.44 19.22
CA SER A 135 21.77 -9.14 20.58
C SER A 135 22.83 -8.47 21.46
N SER A 136 24.11 -8.47 21.07
CA SER A 136 25.22 -7.85 21.83
C SER A 136 25.02 -6.36 22.13
N ARG A 137 24.22 -5.64 21.34
CA ARG A 137 23.88 -4.21 21.54
C ARG A 137 22.60 -3.98 22.36
N ILE A 138 21.97 -5.04 22.86
CA ILE A 138 20.65 -5.00 23.50
C ILE A 138 20.70 -5.69 24.86
N ALA A 139 20.16 -5.04 25.89
CA ALA A 139 20.00 -5.63 27.21
C ALA A 139 19.22 -6.95 27.13
N ALA A 140 19.65 -7.98 27.86
CA ALA A 140 19.09 -9.33 27.79
C ALA A 140 17.55 -9.39 27.93
N ALA A 141 16.95 -8.50 28.71
CA ALA A 141 15.50 -8.38 28.89
C ALA A 141 14.74 -8.04 27.58
N ASN A 142 15.34 -7.25 26.69
CA ASN A 142 14.74 -6.86 25.42
C ASN A 142 14.91 -7.93 24.31
N ARG A 143 15.60 -9.04 24.62
CA ARG A 143 15.83 -10.17 23.70
C ARG A 143 14.71 -11.22 23.75
N ILE A 144 14.05 -11.35 24.90
CA ILE A 144 13.11 -12.45 25.18
C ILE A 144 11.65 -12.01 25.01
N ASP A 145 11.34 -10.75 25.31
CA ASP A 145 9.98 -10.21 25.18
C ASP A 145 10.01 -8.91 24.37
N PHE A 146 9.49 -8.97 23.14
CA PHE A 146 9.25 -7.79 22.31
C PHE A 146 7.88 -7.87 21.62
N PRO A 147 7.16 -6.75 21.52
CA PRO A 147 5.83 -6.75 20.92
C PRO A 147 5.93 -6.96 19.41
N VAL A 148 5.35 -8.05 18.92
CA VAL A 148 5.17 -8.29 17.47
C VAL A 148 4.00 -7.47 16.95
N VAL A 149 4.29 -6.46 16.12
CA VAL A 149 3.28 -5.53 15.58
C VAL A 149 2.79 -5.99 14.21
N ARG A 150 1.47 -5.90 13.97
CA ARG A 150 0.82 -6.36 12.72
C ARG A 150 -0.04 -5.27 12.04
N GLY A 151 0.44 -4.02 12.01
CA GLY A 151 -0.20 -2.93 11.29
C GLY A 151 -1.37 -2.26 12.01
N ARG A 152 -1.53 -2.45 13.33
CA ARG A 152 -2.61 -1.81 14.12
C ARG A 152 -2.50 -0.28 14.08
N ALA A 153 -1.29 0.27 14.23
CA ALA A 153 -1.08 1.71 14.21
C ALA A 153 -1.45 2.33 12.85
N LEU A 154 -1.09 1.66 11.74
CA LEU A 154 -1.46 2.09 10.39
C LEU A 154 -2.97 2.02 10.14
N ASN A 155 -3.63 0.96 10.61
CA ASN A 155 -5.08 0.84 10.55
C ASN A 155 -5.76 2.00 11.31
N ASN A 156 -5.26 2.35 12.50
CA ASN A 156 -5.80 3.45 13.31
C ASN A 156 -5.61 4.81 12.63
N LEU A 157 -4.44 5.08 12.04
CA LEU A 157 -4.20 6.29 11.25
C LEU A 157 -5.17 6.39 10.07
N THR A 158 -5.39 5.27 9.38
CA THR A 158 -6.33 5.20 8.25
C THR A 158 -7.77 5.49 8.69
N LYS A 159 -8.20 4.92 9.83
CA LYS A 159 -9.52 5.20 10.41
C LYS A 159 -9.66 6.68 10.76
N ARG A 160 -8.68 7.27 11.45
CA ARG A 160 -8.67 8.70 11.79
C ARG A 160 -8.74 9.59 10.56
N LEU A 161 -8.07 9.23 9.47
CA LEU A 161 -8.18 9.93 8.20
C LEU A 161 -9.61 9.87 7.65
N ALA A 162 -10.22 8.68 7.62
CA ALA A 162 -11.60 8.51 7.17
C ALA A 162 -12.58 9.33 8.03
N ASP A 163 -12.40 9.31 9.35
CA ASP A 163 -13.21 10.09 10.30
C ASP A 163 -13.06 11.60 10.04
N LYS A 164 -11.83 12.09 9.81
CA LYS A 164 -11.56 13.50 9.44
C LYS A 164 -12.22 13.90 8.12
N ILE A 165 -12.25 13.00 7.14
CA ILE A 165 -12.95 13.24 5.87
C ILE A 165 -14.48 13.30 6.12
N ARG A 166 -15.04 12.39 6.92
CA ARG A 166 -16.48 12.36 7.23
C ARG A 166 -16.97 13.62 7.93
N GLN A 167 -16.13 14.31 8.70
CA GLN A 167 -16.49 15.61 9.29
C GLN A 167 -16.85 16.67 8.24
N LYS A 168 -16.22 16.63 7.06
CA LYS A 168 -16.51 17.57 5.94
C LYS A 168 -17.41 16.96 4.87
N HIS A 169 -17.42 15.63 4.77
CA HIS A 169 -18.18 14.87 3.79
C HIS A 169 -18.89 13.69 4.47
N PRO A 170 -20.05 13.91 5.12
CA PRO A 170 -20.73 12.89 5.92
C PRO A 170 -21.08 11.60 5.16
N SER A 171 -21.26 11.68 3.84
CA SER A 171 -21.52 10.54 2.95
C SER A 171 -20.27 9.71 2.60
N PHE A 172 -19.09 10.11 3.08
CA PHE A 172 -17.86 9.37 2.82
C PHE A 172 -17.91 7.98 3.47
N LYS A 173 -17.87 6.96 2.62
CA LYS A 173 -17.96 5.55 3.03
C LYS A 173 -16.78 5.16 3.93
N ASP A 174 -16.95 4.05 4.62
CA ASP A 174 -15.86 3.44 5.37
C ASP A 174 -14.66 3.15 4.47
N PHE A 175 -13.47 3.47 5.01
CA PHE A 175 -12.21 3.32 4.31
C PHE A 175 -11.17 2.69 5.22
N ARG A 176 -10.64 1.55 4.78
CA ARG A 176 -9.60 0.77 5.44
C ARG A 176 -8.35 0.80 4.59
N PHE A 177 -7.21 0.52 5.22
CA PHE A 177 -5.94 0.51 4.48
C PHE A 177 -5.95 -0.50 3.31
N HIS A 178 -6.66 -1.63 3.45
CA HIS A 178 -6.80 -2.61 2.38
C HIS A 178 -7.45 -2.04 1.11
N ASP A 179 -8.32 -1.05 1.26
CA ASP A 179 -9.08 -0.49 0.14
C ASP A 179 -8.16 0.32 -0.80
N THR A 180 -6.99 0.81 -0.33
CA THR A 180 -5.95 1.42 -1.19
C THR A 180 -5.51 0.51 -2.34
N ARG A 181 -5.42 -0.79 -2.06
CA ARG A 181 -5.01 -1.80 -3.03
C ARG A 181 -6.11 -2.07 -4.06
N ALA A 182 -7.38 -2.04 -3.63
CA ALA A 182 -8.51 -2.14 -4.53
C ALA A 182 -8.61 -0.89 -5.42
N THR A 183 -8.41 0.30 -4.84
CA THR A 183 -8.35 1.57 -5.59
C THR A 183 -7.24 1.54 -6.64
N TYR A 184 -6.03 1.10 -6.30
CA TYR A 184 -4.95 0.92 -7.27
C TYR A 184 -5.35 -0.03 -8.41
N GLY A 185 -5.93 -1.19 -8.08
CA GLY A 185 -6.37 -2.17 -9.07
C GLY A 185 -7.41 -1.59 -10.04
N MET A 186 -8.43 -0.92 -9.51
CA MET A 186 -9.47 -0.26 -10.32
C MET A 186 -8.90 0.83 -11.22
N ASN A 187 -8.04 1.69 -10.68
CA ASN A 187 -7.43 2.78 -11.46
C ASN A 187 -6.52 2.24 -12.58
N PHE A 188 -5.78 1.17 -12.29
CA PHE A 188 -4.96 0.48 -13.29
C PHE A 188 -5.84 -0.09 -14.41
N VAL A 189 -6.89 -0.84 -14.06
CA VAL A 189 -7.81 -1.41 -15.06
C VAL A 189 -8.39 -0.32 -15.94
N ARG A 190 -9.01 0.71 -15.35
CA ARG A 190 -9.60 1.84 -16.09
C ARG A 190 -8.61 2.47 -17.06
N HIS A 191 -7.45 2.87 -16.56
CA HIS A 191 -6.45 3.55 -17.36
C HIS A 191 -6.05 2.76 -18.61
N PHE A 192 -5.81 1.45 -18.47
CA PHE A 192 -5.39 0.64 -19.61
C PHE A 192 -6.55 0.22 -20.53
N ILE A 193 -7.76 0.02 -20.00
CA ILE A 193 -8.95 -0.22 -20.83
C ILE A 193 -9.28 1.03 -21.66
N ASP A 194 -9.28 2.21 -21.06
CA ASP A 194 -9.54 3.49 -21.74
C ASP A 194 -8.48 3.77 -22.82
N ALA A 195 -7.25 3.30 -22.61
CA ALA A 195 -6.17 3.34 -23.59
C ALA A 195 -6.26 2.23 -24.67
N GLY A 196 -7.33 1.43 -24.68
CA GLY A 196 -7.60 0.42 -25.70
C GLY A 196 -6.89 -0.92 -25.52
N HIS A 197 -6.31 -1.19 -24.34
CA HIS A 197 -5.65 -2.48 -24.10
C HIS A 197 -6.68 -3.61 -23.89
N PRO A 198 -6.43 -4.84 -24.40
CA PRO A 198 -7.32 -5.96 -24.20
C PRO A 198 -7.53 -6.32 -22.72
N PRO A 199 -8.76 -6.54 -22.23
CA PRO A 199 -9.04 -6.83 -20.82
C PRO A 199 -8.24 -7.99 -20.23
N SER A 200 -8.03 -9.07 -21.01
CA SER A 200 -7.24 -10.23 -20.59
C SER A 200 -5.79 -9.87 -20.30
N LYS A 201 -5.17 -9.03 -21.14
CA LYS A 201 -3.79 -8.55 -20.95
C LYS A 201 -3.69 -7.67 -19.71
N VAL A 202 -4.65 -6.74 -19.54
CA VAL A 202 -4.70 -5.84 -18.37
C VAL A 202 -4.81 -6.65 -17.07
N VAL A 203 -5.66 -7.66 -17.03
CA VAL A 203 -5.81 -8.56 -15.85
C VAL A 203 -4.52 -9.33 -15.57
N ASN A 204 -3.86 -9.86 -16.59
CA ASN A 204 -2.61 -10.60 -16.42
C ASN A 204 -1.50 -9.69 -15.87
N ASP A 205 -1.32 -8.51 -16.48
CA ASP A 205 -0.31 -7.53 -16.05
C ASP A 205 -0.58 -7.05 -14.63
N LEU A 206 -1.84 -6.75 -14.30
CA LEU A 206 -2.22 -6.33 -12.96
C LEU A 206 -2.00 -7.44 -11.93
N SER A 207 -2.39 -8.68 -12.25
CA SER A 207 -2.21 -9.83 -11.36
C SER A 207 -0.73 -10.06 -11.03
N ALA A 208 0.15 -9.95 -12.02
CA ALA A 208 1.60 -10.04 -11.84
C ALA A 208 2.15 -8.93 -10.94
N ARG A 209 1.78 -7.66 -11.22
CA ARG A 209 2.17 -6.48 -10.42
C ARG A 209 1.70 -6.58 -8.96
N MET A 210 0.54 -7.18 -8.76
CA MET A 210 -0.10 -7.35 -7.46
C MET A 210 0.35 -8.63 -6.73
N GLY A 211 1.05 -9.55 -7.38
CA GLY A 211 1.41 -10.85 -6.81
C GLY A 211 0.17 -11.66 -6.41
N HIS A 212 -0.87 -11.66 -7.25
CA HIS A 212 -2.02 -12.55 -7.11
C HIS A 212 -1.64 -13.95 -7.59
N ALA A 213 -2.03 -14.96 -6.80
CA ALA A 213 -1.86 -16.37 -7.20
C ALA A 213 -3.03 -16.84 -8.07
N ASP A 214 -4.18 -16.18 -7.93
CA ASP A 214 -5.42 -16.45 -8.67
C ASP A 214 -5.90 -15.14 -9.31
N THR A 215 -6.20 -15.20 -10.61
CA THR A 215 -6.70 -14.08 -11.39
C THR A 215 -8.14 -13.71 -11.05
N SER A 216 -8.90 -14.57 -10.36
CA SER A 216 -10.27 -14.29 -9.90
C SER A 216 -10.37 -13.00 -9.08
N THR A 217 -9.36 -12.75 -8.23
CA THR A 217 -9.25 -11.53 -7.42
C THR A 217 -9.08 -10.28 -8.28
N THR A 218 -8.48 -10.43 -9.47
CA THR A 218 -8.25 -9.34 -10.42
C THR A 218 -9.45 -9.16 -11.36
N HIS A 219 -10.15 -10.25 -11.73
CA HIS A 219 -11.38 -10.20 -12.52
C HIS A 219 -12.49 -9.40 -11.81
N ALA A 220 -12.51 -9.41 -10.48
CA ALA A 220 -13.41 -8.56 -9.70
C ALA A 220 -13.26 -7.06 -9.99
N TYR A 221 -12.11 -6.60 -10.50
CA TYR A 221 -11.90 -5.21 -10.89
C TYR A 221 -12.52 -4.88 -12.26
N LEU A 222 -12.55 -5.83 -13.19
CA LEU A 222 -13.24 -5.65 -14.48
C LEU A 222 -14.77 -5.63 -14.29
N SER A 223 -15.28 -6.54 -13.44
CA SER A 223 -16.72 -6.67 -13.23
C SER A 223 -17.33 -5.45 -12.53
N PHE A 224 -16.54 -4.73 -11.73
CA PHE A 224 -17.01 -3.52 -11.05
C PHE A 224 -17.37 -2.39 -12.03
N ASP A 225 -16.57 -2.16 -13.07
CA ASP A 225 -16.91 -1.14 -14.09
C ASP A 225 -18.00 -1.64 -15.04
N SER A 226 -17.92 -2.89 -15.51
CA SER A 226 -18.98 -3.42 -16.39
C SER A 226 -20.34 -3.42 -15.70
N ASN A 227 -20.38 -3.67 -14.38
CA ASN A 227 -21.62 -3.61 -13.63
C ASN A 227 -22.07 -2.16 -13.42
N LYS A 228 -21.15 -1.21 -13.21
CA LYS A 228 -21.52 0.20 -13.03
C LYS A 228 -22.09 0.77 -14.33
N ASP A 229 -21.42 0.57 -15.47
CA ASP A 229 -21.89 1.02 -16.77
C ASP A 229 -23.24 0.38 -17.14
N ARG A 230 -23.42 -0.92 -16.80
CA ARG A 230 -24.71 -1.62 -16.96
C ARG A 230 -25.80 -1.09 -16.04
N THR A 231 -25.47 -0.72 -14.80
CA THR A 231 -26.45 -0.19 -13.85
C THR A 231 -26.89 1.20 -14.29
N ASP A 232 -25.95 2.06 -14.66
CA ASP A 232 -26.23 3.40 -15.17
C ASP A 232 -27.08 3.33 -16.47
N ALA A 233 -26.73 2.43 -17.41
CA ALA A 233 -27.52 2.23 -18.63
C ALA A 233 -28.93 1.64 -18.39
N ALA A 234 -29.08 0.76 -17.40
CA ALA A 234 -30.38 0.20 -17.03
C ALA A 234 -31.26 1.23 -16.33
N GLU A 235 -30.69 2.06 -15.44
CA GLU A 235 -31.37 3.18 -14.79
C GLU A 235 -31.80 4.24 -15.80
N ASP A 236 -30.93 4.61 -16.74
CA ASP A 236 -31.25 5.54 -17.83
C ASP A 236 -32.35 5.00 -18.75
N SER A 237 -32.29 3.71 -19.10
CA SER A 237 -33.32 3.04 -19.91
C SER A 237 -34.67 2.98 -19.20
N TYR A 238 -34.67 2.70 -17.89
CA TYR A 238 -35.88 2.68 -17.07
C TYR A 238 -36.47 4.09 -16.89
N ALA A 239 -35.62 5.11 -16.66
CA ALA A 239 -36.05 6.50 -16.58
C ALA A 239 -36.62 7.01 -17.92
N ALA A 240 -36.04 6.60 -19.06
CA ALA A 240 -36.58 6.89 -20.38
C ALA A 240 -37.93 6.20 -20.62
N TRP A 241 -38.07 4.94 -20.22
CA TRP A 241 -39.34 4.20 -20.27
C TRP A 241 -40.45 4.87 -19.44
N LEU A 242 -40.14 5.30 -18.21
CA LEU A 242 -41.07 6.04 -17.34
C LEU A 242 -41.51 7.36 -17.97
N LYS A 243 -40.59 8.11 -18.61
CA LYS A 243 -40.92 9.37 -19.29
C LYS A 243 -41.83 9.18 -20.51
N ILE A 244 -41.65 8.09 -21.25
CA ILE A 244 -42.48 7.76 -22.42
C ILE A 244 -43.89 7.36 -21.97
N ASN A 245 -44.00 6.56 -20.90
CA ASN A 245 -45.28 6.02 -20.47
C ASN A 245 -46.08 7.01 -19.62
N ASN A 246 -45.44 7.88 -18.83
CA ASN A 246 -46.12 8.97 -18.12
C ASN A 246 -46.60 10.11 -19.05
N ARG A 247 -46.21 10.12 -20.33
CA ARG A 247 -46.75 11.05 -21.36
C ARG A 247 -47.92 10.46 -22.15
N ARG A 248 -48.24 9.18 -21.97
CA ARG A 248 -49.36 8.50 -22.65
C ARG A 248 -50.63 8.45 -21.81
N GLU A 249 -50.56 8.89 -20.55
CA GLU A 249 -51.67 8.95 -19.60
C GLU A 249 -52.07 10.39 -19.21
N ALA A 250 -51.57 11.39 -19.95
CA ALA A 250 -51.99 12.80 -19.87
C ALA A 250 -52.52 13.26 -21.23
#